data_AF-A0A9X8JHI5-F1
#
_entry.id   AF-A0A9X8JHI5-F1
#
_cell.length_a   1.000
_cell.length_b   1.000
_cell.length_c   1.000
_cell.angle_alpha   90.00
_cell.angle_beta   90.00
_cell.angle_gamma   90.00
#
_symmetry.space_group_name_H-M   'P 1'
#
loop_
_entity.id
_entity.type
_entity.pdbx_description
1 polymer ?
#
loop_
_entity_poly.entity_id
_entity_poly.type
_entity_poly.pdbx_seq_one_letter_code
_entity_poly.pdbx_strand_id
1 'polypeptide(L)'
;MWPLRLTPWSSLMQKRNRSWRKHHESRLKKKRIHYHNAGDGSAVAIGYCYQTPCLCSCWMCGNQRKHHGMNMQERRARTRNTD
;
A
#
# COMPACT_ATOMS: atom_id res chain seq x y z
N MET A 1 -27.13 -8.42 33.65
CA MET A 1 -27.35 -7.24 32.77
C MET A 1 -26.16 -6.31 32.92
N TRP A 2 -25.19 -6.35 32.00
CA TRP A 2 -24.04 -5.43 31.98
C TRP A 2 -24.34 -4.27 31.02
N PRO A 3 -24.03 -3.01 31.38
CA PRO A 3 -24.24 -1.89 30.50
C PRO A 3 -23.20 -1.92 29.37
N LEU A 4 -23.71 -1.90 28.14
CA LEU A 4 -22.94 -1.73 26.92
C LEU A 4 -22.18 -0.40 26.99
N ARG A 5 -20.86 -0.46 27.26
CA ARG A 5 -19.96 0.66 27.00
C ARG A 5 -19.93 0.88 25.49
N LEU A 6 -20.73 1.84 25.04
CA LEU A 6 -20.54 2.49 23.75
C LEU A 6 -19.17 3.18 23.82
N THR A 7 -18.12 2.52 23.33
CA THR A 7 -16.90 3.25 22.97
C THR A 7 -17.26 4.11 21.76
N PRO A 8 -17.12 5.45 21.82
CA PRO A 8 -17.11 6.22 20.60
C PRO A 8 -15.75 5.93 19.96
N TRP A 9 -15.67 4.83 19.19
CA TRP A 9 -14.69 4.69 18.13
C TRP A 9 -15.06 5.65 16.98
N SER A 10 -15.30 6.91 17.32
CA SER A 10 -15.32 8.02 16.39
C SER A 10 -13.89 8.23 15.93
N SER A 11 -13.50 7.40 14.96
CA SER A 11 -12.80 7.85 13.77
C SER A 11 -11.69 8.86 14.07
N LEU A 12 -10.55 8.38 14.57
CA LEU A 12 -9.27 9.02 14.25
C LEU A 12 -8.98 8.77 12.76
N MET A 13 -9.87 9.25 11.88
CA MET A 13 -9.63 9.35 10.46
C MET A 13 -8.58 10.44 10.31
N GLN A 14 -7.31 10.02 10.37
CA GLN A 14 -6.18 10.89 10.10
C GLN A 14 -6.48 11.61 8.79
N LYS A 15 -6.70 12.94 8.85
CA LYS A 15 -7.14 13.76 7.71
C LYS A 15 -6.23 13.42 6.53
N ARG A 16 -6.76 12.76 5.50
CA ARG A 16 -6.05 12.36 4.26
C ARG A 16 -5.76 13.59 3.39
N ASN A 17 -5.22 14.64 4.00
CA ASN A 17 -4.86 15.88 3.35
C ASN A 17 -3.67 15.65 2.38
N ARG A 18 -3.41 16.64 1.52
CA ARG A 18 -2.36 16.55 0.49
C ARG A 18 -0.98 16.27 1.12
N SER A 19 -0.68 16.89 2.27
CA SER A 19 0.58 16.71 2.99
C SER A 19 0.76 15.26 3.46
N TRP A 20 -0.26 14.69 4.09
CA TRP A 20 -0.26 13.30 4.55
C TRP A 20 -0.03 12.32 3.40
N ARG A 21 -0.69 12.53 2.24
CA ARG A 21 -0.48 11.70 1.05
C ARG A 21 0.96 11.76 0.54
N LYS A 22 1.54 12.96 0.42
CA LYS A 22 2.94 13.14 -0.01
C LYS A 22 3.93 12.51 0.96
N HIS A 23 3.71 12.67 2.27
CA HIS A 23 4.53 12.04 3.30
C HIS A 23 4.46 10.51 3.20
N HIS A 24 3.26 9.96 3.06
CA HIS A 24 3.06 8.52 2.92
C HIS A 24 3.74 7.96 1.66
N GLU A 25 3.59 8.66 0.53
CA GLU A 25 4.26 8.33 -0.73
C GLU A 25 5.79 8.34 -0.57
N SER A 26 6.37 9.40 0.01
CA SER A 26 7.81 9.50 0.29
C SER A 26 8.31 8.35 1.17
N ARG A 27 7.58 8.03 2.24
CA ARG A 27 7.90 6.92 3.15
C ARG A 27 7.87 5.57 2.45
N LEU A 28 6.89 5.32 1.58
CA LEU A 28 6.80 4.07 0.83
C LEU A 28 7.88 3.97 -0.25
N LYS A 29 8.19 5.07 -0.95
CA LYS A 29 9.29 5.15 -1.91
C LYS A 29 10.63 4.83 -1.25
N LYS A 30 10.91 5.40 -0.07
CA LYS A 30 12.12 5.06 0.72
C LYS A 30 12.20 3.59 1.11
N LYS A 31 11.07 2.95 1.46
CA LYS A 31 11.05 1.52 1.80
C LYS A 31 11.33 0.61 0.58
N ARG A 32 10.96 1.06 -0.62
CA ARG A 32 11.07 0.29 -1.87
C ARG A 32 12.19 0.78 -2.80
N ILE A 33 13.13 1.57 -2.26
CA ILE A 33 14.25 2.10 -3.04
C ILE A 33 15.23 1.01 -3.45
N HIS A 34 15.40 0.02 -2.57
CA HIS A 34 16.40 -1.01 -2.73
C HIS A 34 15.83 -2.22 -3.45
N TYR A 35 16.52 -2.59 -4.53
CA TYR A 35 16.26 -3.79 -5.31
C TYR A 35 17.40 -4.77 -5.09
N HIS A 36 17.09 -6.00 -4.67
CA HIS A 36 18.11 -6.98 -4.25
C HIS A 36 19.18 -7.26 -5.31
N ASN A 37 18.84 -7.18 -6.60
CA ASN A 37 19.76 -7.46 -7.70
C ASN A 37 20.43 -6.21 -8.30
N ALA A 38 19.96 -5.00 -7.99
CA ALA A 38 20.36 -3.77 -8.67
C ALA A 38 20.75 -2.62 -7.71
N GLY A 39 20.63 -2.84 -6.40
CA GLY A 39 20.85 -1.81 -5.40
C GLY A 39 19.76 -0.75 -5.41
N ASP A 40 20.13 0.50 -5.14
CA ASP A 40 19.19 1.61 -5.09
C ASP A 40 18.80 2.05 -6.51
N GLY A 41 17.50 2.03 -6.79
CA GLY A 41 16.98 2.37 -8.12
C GLY A 41 16.99 3.88 -8.42
N SER A 42 16.90 4.22 -9.72
CA SER A 42 16.65 5.60 -10.15
C SER A 42 15.28 6.10 -9.66
N ALA A 43 15.07 7.42 -9.59
CA ALA A 43 13.79 8.00 -9.16
C ALA A 43 12.57 7.48 -9.95
N VAL A 44 12.77 7.20 -11.25
CA VAL A 44 11.76 6.60 -12.13
C VAL A 44 11.48 5.15 -11.72
N ALA A 45 12.53 4.35 -11.50
CA ALA A 45 12.40 2.97 -11.04
C ALA A 45 11.68 2.91 -9.68
N ILE A 46 12.03 3.77 -8.73
CA ILE A 46 11.35 3.87 -7.44
C ILE A 46 9.86 4.22 -7.61
N GLY A 47 9.52 5.07 -8.58
CA GLY A 47 8.14 5.39 -8.95
C GLY A 47 7.34 4.17 -9.41
N TYR A 48 7.94 3.34 -10.27
CA TYR A 48 7.36 2.06 -10.66
C TYR A 48 7.24 1.12 -9.45
N CYS A 49 8.31 0.93 -8.66
CA CYS A 49 8.32 0.12 -7.44
C CYS A 49 7.24 0.51 -6.43
N TYR A 50 6.90 1.80 -6.35
CA TYR A 50 5.84 2.32 -5.49
C TYR A 50 4.45 1.85 -5.94
N GLN A 51 4.18 1.78 -7.25
CA GLN A 51 2.92 1.26 -7.78
C GLN A 51 2.91 -0.27 -7.86
N THR A 52 3.97 -0.86 -8.40
CA THR A 52 4.14 -2.30 -8.60
C THR A 52 5.45 -2.74 -7.96
N PRO A 53 5.46 -3.75 -7.07
CA PRO A 53 6.69 -4.16 -6.38
C PRO A 53 7.79 -4.66 -7.35
N CYS A 54 7.41 -4.99 -8.59
CA CYS A 54 8.28 -5.42 -9.69
C CYS A 54 8.61 -4.29 -10.68
N LEU A 55 9.91 -4.08 -10.99
CA LEU A 55 10.37 -3.31 -12.16
C LEU A 55 10.23 -4.11 -13.46
N CYS A 56 10.34 -5.43 -13.34
CA CYS A 56 10.14 -6.39 -14.42
C CYS A 56 8.65 -6.53 -14.73
N SER A 57 8.31 -6.49 -16.01
CA SER A 57 7.05 -6.98 -16.55
C SER A 57 7.10 -8.47 -16.90
N CYS A 58 8.18 -9.18 -16.52
CA CYS A 58 8.39 -10.56 -16.92
C CYS A 58 7.29 -11.47 -16.40
N TRP A 59 7.03 -12.57 -17.10
CA TRP A 59 5.98 -13.54 -16.78
C TRP A 59 6.09 -14.11 -15.36
N MET A 60 7.30 -14.20 -14.79
CA MET A 60 7.53 -14.61 -13.40
C MET A 60 7.23 -13.49 -12.39
N CYS A 61 7.54 -12.25 -12.72
CA CYS A 61 7.15 -11.06 -11.95
C CYS A 61 5.68 -10.65 -12.22
N GLY A 62 4.98 -11.41 -13.08
CA GLY A 62 3.92 -11.04 -14.01
C GLY A 62 2.86 -10.12 -13.47
N ASN A 63 3.18 -8.82 -13.43
CA ASN A 63 2.28 -7.71 -13.13
C ASN A 63 1.13 -8.16 -12.23
N GLN A 64 1.49 -8.60 -11.00
CA GLN A 64 0.71 -9.56 -10.22
C GLN A 64 -0.75 -9.12 -10.02
N ARG A 65 -0.99 -7.81 -10.02
CA ARG A 65 -2.31 -7.20 -9.95
C ARG A 65 -3.18 -7.39 -11.20
N LYS A 66 -2.57 -7.46 -12.38
CA LYS A 66 -3.23 -7.73 -13.68
C LYS A 66 -3.59 -9.21 -13.82
N HIS A 67 -2.72 -10.12 -13.39
CA HIS A 67 -2.91 -11.56 -13.61
C HIS A 67 -3.57 -12.28 -12.43
N HIS A 68 -3.31 -11.86 -11.19
CA HIS A 68 -3.82 -12.51 -9.98
C HIS A 68 -4.79 -11.62 -9.16
N GLY A 69 -4.99 -10.37 -9.57
CA GLY A 69 -5.93 -9.44 -8.93
C GLY A 69 -5.47 -8.95 -7.56
N MET A 70 -6.43 -8.64 -6.67
CA MET A 70 -6.14 -8.15 -5.32
C MET A 70 -5.47 -9.22 -4.47
N ASN A 71 -4.45 -8.81 -3.72
CA ASN A 71 -3.78 -9.67 -2.75
C ASN A 71 -4.68 -9.96 -1.53
N MET A 72 -4.34 -10.96 -0.71
CA MET A 72 -5.15 -11.36 0.46
C MET A 72 -5.32 -10.24 1.51
N GLN A 73 -4.34 -9.35 1.66
CA GLN A 73 -4.41 -8.22 2.59
C GLN A 73 -5.36 -7.14 2.09
N GLU A 74 -5.34 -6.85 0.78
CA GLU A 74 -6.29 -5.95 0.10
C GLU A 74 -7.70 -6.50 0.18
N ARG A 75 -7.89 -7.81 -0.01
CA ARG A 75 -9.21 -8.47 0.17
C ARG A 75 -9.73 -8.32 1.59
N ARG A 76 -8.87 -8.55 2.60
CA ARG A 76 -9.19 -8.35 4.03
C ARG A 76 -9.49 -6.90 4.37
N ALA A 77 -8.76 -5.96 3.78
CA ALA A 77 -9.00 -4.54 3.95
C ALA A 77 -10.33 -4.11 3.30
N ARG A 78 -10.66 -4.67 2.13
CA ARG A 78 -11.94 -4.43 1.45
C ARG A 78 -13.10 -4.95 2.29
N THR A 79 -13.02 -6.18 2.82
CA THR A 79 -14.06 -6.74 3.72
C THR A 79 -14.23 -5.94 5.01
N ARG A 80 -13.15 -5.37 5.55
CA ARG A 80 -13.25 -4.50 6.73
C ARG A 80 -13.84 -3.12 6.46
N ASN A 81 -13.80 -2.64 5.22
CA ASN A 81 -14.23 -1.29 4.83
C ASN A 81 -15.49 -1.30 3.95
N THR A 82 -16.14 -2.45 3.76
CA THR A 82 -17.48 -2.55 3.21
C THR A 82 -18.46 -2.48 4.37
N ASP A 83 -19.03 -1.29 4.57
CA ASP A 83 -20.32 -1.10 5.24
C ASP A 83 -21.46 -1.70 4.39
#